data_AF-A0A0E9ZHW8-F1
#
_entry.id   AF-A0A0E9ZHW8-F1
#
_cell.length_a   1.000
_cell.length_b   1.000
_cell.length_c   1.000
_cell.angle_alpha   90.00
_cell.angle_beta   90.00
_cell.angle_gamma   90.00
#
_symmetry.space_group_name_H-M   'P 1'
#
loop_
_entity.id
_entity.type
_entity.pdbx_description
1 polymer ?
#
loop_
_entity_poly.entity_id
_entity_poly.type
_entity_poly.pdbx_seq_one_letter_code
_entity_poly.pdbx_strand_id
1 'polypeptide(L)' 'MYDASVHYDLGRLDNSMKGLTVAVEAKNLFNKDYLSNCDGYWCYYGDERNVVASVNYKF' A
#
# COMPACT_ATOMS: atom_id res chain seq x y z
N MET A 1 -5.60 6.67 -11.41
CA MET A 1 -5.44 5.60 -10.42
C MET A 1 -5.02 6.29 -9.13
N TYR A 2 -5.59 5.91 -7.98
CA TYR A 2 -5.31 6.59 -6.72
C TYR A 2 -4.72 5.59 -5.75
N ASP A 3 -3.67 6.03 -5.08
CA ASP A 3 -2.98 5.26 -4.05
C ASP A 3 -3.03 6.05 -2.74
N ALA A 4 -3.03 5.32 -1.63
CA ALA A 4 -3.06 5.92 -0.31
C ALA A 4 -2.17 5.12 0.66
N SER A 5 -1.54 5.83 1.59
CA SER A 5 -0.78 5.21 2.66
C SER A 5 -1.02 5.89 3.99
N VAL A 6 -1.00 5.10 5.05
CA VAL A 6 -1.10 5.55 6.44
C VAL A 6 0.03 4.89 7.22
N HIS A 7 0.83 5.71 7.91
CA HIS A 7 1.94 5.25 8.73
C HIS A 7 1.76 5.76 10.16
N TYR A 8 2.07 4.91 11.14
CA TYR A 8 1.93 5.25 12.54
C TYR A 8 3.09 4.72 13.39
N ASP A 9 3.65 5.59 14.23
CA ASP A 9 4.68 5.27 15.21
C ASP A 9 4.03 4.85 16.53
N LEU A 10 4.12 3.56 16.85
CA LEU A 10 3.53 2.98 18.05
C LEU A 10 4.25 3.44 19.33
N GLY A 11 5.47 3.95 19.22
CA GLY A 11 6.18 4.60 20.33
C GLY A 11 5.48 5.85 20.87
N ARG A 12 4.50 6.42 20.13
CA ARG A 12 3.66 7.53 20.59
C ARG A 12 2.50 7.10 21.49
N LEU A 13 2.09 5.84 21.43
CA LEU A 13 1.04 5.28 22.30
C LEU A 13 1.62 4.74 23.60
N ASP A 14 2.75 4.03 23.50
CA ASP A 14 3.44 3.45 24.65
C ASP A 14 4.96 3.53 24.45
N ASN A 15 5.68 3.97 25.49
CA ASN A 15 7.14 3.98 25.50
C ASN A 15 7.75 2.57 25.36
N SER A 16 7.01 1.52 25.74
CA SER A 16 7.43 0.12 25.55
C SER A 16 7.55 -0.28 24.07
N MET A 17 6.84 0.42 23.18
CA MET A 17 6.83 0.20 21.73
C MET A 17 7.72 1.18 20.95
N LYS A 18 8.65 1.87 21.62
CA LYS A 18 9.61 2.76 20.94
C LYS A 18 10.38 1.99 19.86
N GLY A 19 10.41 2.58 18.66
CA GLY A 19 11.06 1.97 17.49
C GLY A 19 10.13 1.12 16.63
N LEU A 20 8.91 0.80 17.11
CA LEU A 20 7.92 0.05 16.35
C LEU A 20 7.05 1.00 15.51
N THR A 21 7.04 0.79 14.19
CA THR A 21 6.21 1.54 13.23
C THR A 21 5.32 0.56 12.48
N VAL A 22 4.06 0.94 12.27
CA VAL A 22 3.12 0.18 11.42
C VAL A 22 2.72 1.03 10.24
N ALA A 23 2.46 0.39 9.11
CA ALA A 23 1.96 1.06 7.92
C ALA A 23 0.93 0.22 7.19
N VAL A 24 0.00 0.90 6.54
CA VAL A 24 -0.95 0.30 5.61
C VAL A 24 -0.89 1.10 4.31
N GLU A 25 -0.61 0.41 3.22
CA GLU A 25 -0.48 0.98 1.89
C GLU A 25 -1.51 0.31 0.96
N ALA A 26 -2.22 1.12 0.18
CA ALA A 26 -3.22 0.66 -0.77
C ALA A 26 -2.94 1.26 -2.14
N LYS A 27 -2.74 0.40 -3.13
CA LYS A 27 -2.67 0.76 -4.56
C LYS A 27 -3.98 0.43 -5.25
N ASN A 28 -4.36 1.24 -6.24
CA ASN A 28 -5.69 1.15 -6.86
C ASN A 28 -6.82 1.20 -5.82
N LEU A 29 -6.84 2.24 -4.97
CA LEU A 29 -7.72 2.32 -3.80
C LEU A 29 -9.21 2.11 -4.15
N PHE A 30 -9.64 2.60 -5.30
CA PHE A 30 -11.03 2.47 -5.78
C PHE A 30 -11.29 1.21 -6.63
N ASN A 31 -10.32 0.29 -6.70
CA ASN A 31 -10.37 -0.97 -7.45
C ASN A 31 -10.90 -0.77 -8.87
N LYS A 32 -10.28 0.17 -9.60
CA LYS A 32 -10.67 0.47 -10.97
C LYS A 32 -10.15 -0.63 -11.89
N ASP A 33 -11.03 -1.15 -12.72
CA ASP A 33 -10.66 -1.97 -13.87
C ASP A 33 -10.18 -1.07 -15.01
N TYR A 34 -8.96 -1.31 -15.48
CA TYR A 34 -8.39 -0.55 -16.59
C TYR A 34 -7.36 -1.40 -17.35
N LEU A 35 -7.14 -1.07 -18.62
CA LEU A 35 -6.06 -1.63 -19.43
C LEU A 35 -4.79 -0.81 -19.19
N SER A 36 -3.70 -1.48 -18.81
CA SER A 36 -2.41 -0.83 -18.50
C SER A 36 -1.60 -0.55 -19.75
N ASN A 37 -1.50 -1.52 -20.65
CA ASN A 37 -0.90 -1.35 -21.96
C ASN A 37 -1.64 -2.18 -23.02
N CYS A 38 -1.53 -1.71 -24.26
CA CYS A 38 -1.95 -2.45 -25.44
C CYS A 38 -0.78 -2.48 -26.42
N ASP A 39 -0.47 -3.66 -26.95
CA ASP A 39 0.53 -3.89 -27.97
C ASP A 39 -0.13 -4.55 -29.18
N GLY A 40 -0.45 -3.70 -30.18
CA GLY A 40 -1.14 -4.09 -31.40
C GLY A 40 -2.49 -4.76 -31.12
N TYR A 41 -2.52 -6.09 -31.17
CA TYR A 41 -3.72 -6.92 -31.01
C TYR A 41 -4.01 -7.35 -29.57
N TRP A 42 -3.08 -7.14 -28.64
CA TRP A 42 -3.21 -7.60 -27.26
C TRP A 42 -3.28 -6.42 -26.30
N CYS A 43 -4.19 -6.49 -25.34
CA CYS A 43 -4.26 -5.54 -24.24
C CYS A 43 -4.16 -6.31 -22.91
N TYR A 44 -3.45 -5.72 -21.96
CA TYR A 44 -3.24 -6.29 -20.64
C TYR A 44 -3.96 -5.42 -19.61
N TYR A 45 -4.62 -6.08 -18.66
CA TYR A 45 -5.19 -5.38 -17.51
C TYR A 45 -4.08 -4.81 -16.64
N GLY A 46 -4.36 -3.66 -16.04
CA GLY A 46 -3.55 -3.13 -14.96
C GLY A 46 -3.78 -3.89 -13.67
N ASP A 47 -2.89 -3.66 -12.71
CA ASP A 47 -2.99 -4.30 -11.41
C ASP A 47 -4.31 -3.95 -10.71
N GLU A 48 -4.96 -4.98 -10.16
CA GLU A 48 -6.10 -4.82 -9.26
C GLU A 48 -5.68 -4.12 -7.97
N ARG A 49 -6.65 -3.87 -7.09
CA ARG A 49 -6.36 -3.32 -5.76
C ARG A 49 -5.42 -4.22 -4.97
N ASN A 50 -4.31 -3.63 -4.54
CA ASN A 50 -3.32 -4.26 -3.70
C ASN A 50 -3.21 -3.51 -2.38
N VAL A 51 -3.44 -4.20 -1.26
CA VAL A 51 -3.35 -3.64 0.09
C VAL A 51 -2.29 -4.40 0.87
N VAL A 52 -1.27 -3.68 1.33
CA VAL A 52 -0.14 -4.23 2.08
C VAL A 52 -0.09 -3.59 3.46
N ALA A 53 -0.10 -4.43 4.50
CA ALA A 53 0.20 -4.01 5.86
C ALA A 53 1.65 -4.39 6.18
N SER A 54 2.39 -3.47 6.79
CA SER A 54 3.77 -3.70 7.22
C SER A 54 3.99 -3.28 8.67
N VAL A 55 4.89 -4.00 9.32
CA VAL A 55 5.36 -3.72 10.67
C VAL A 55 6.87 -3.64 10.60
N ASN A 56 7.44 -2.57 11.14
CA ASN A 56 8.87 -2.33 11.15
C ASN A 56 9.32 -2.04 12.58
N TYR A 57 10.47 -2.58 12.98
CA TYR A 57 11.07 -2.32 14.28
C TYR A 57 12.50 -1.83 14.12
N LYS A 58 12.82 -0.69 14.75
CA LYS A 58 14.15 -0.10 14.78
C LYS A 58 14.79 -0.36 16.15
N PHE A 59 15.94 -1.04 16.14
CA PHE A 59 16.78 -1.33 17.32
C PHE A 59 17.66 -0.15 17.69
#